data_AF-A0A1L0C195-F1
#
_entry.id   AF-A0A1L0C195-F1
#
_cell.length_a   1.000
_cell.length_b   1.000
_cell.length_c   1.000
_cell.angle_alpha   90.00
_cell.angle_beta   90.00
_cell.angle_gamma   90.00
#
_symmetry.space_group_name_H-M   'P 1'
#
loop_
_entity.id
_entity.type
_entity.pdbx_description
1 polymer ?
#
loop_
_entity_poly.entity_id
_entity_poly.type
_entity_poly.pdbx_seq_one_letter_code
_entity_poly.pdbx_strand_id
1 'polypeptide(L)'
;MDCYKIYDSEKFTLVDDFLAVRDHESQHIVFANYKNSKLMAAFILDQISTMLIKGREEQAVKFLSIMEENGLLDRKNSSTLHMLANNTLPTSRIRTYLSCVLVRENLRTGEPLVAALCALKLLAHDAAIDPSTLTALIQSLSVNTPNRKTYHAYTICKLLKTFKNYDVDEQVKIDAVQSMLGGPVVPYFANVCFDEMMEQKENMTHPSFLRLAAQIIDANLENGNTLRCVQLWKQMYKRDPSFAEKYMVLFSKIIDKLADHEHERAMELADKYFPAEIRKDPQAIDSLLSLYGQNSKLVSKFEQLTHELKSPLLRSTLSVLFAAFLFQSNEVAAERILQAIFSTKNGLTPDDFKTIIKRLLRQQKIKQSVTMCESTDFSVAKGGYVGTIEFLLTHPPQSLHSACDIKPQQLDKLKHDFFALAVRKFKLLERDDPALTNLTVSIFKYLSGHISNKASRKLYIVFLSTYVALKPYFAFQLYQMPKEFNDLVHIDKSNRLTCLTIILNRAIGEKDRTTIEWALAELVAMGLLEGEIEVNYLTPEVAAILNDK
;
A
#
# COMPACT_ATOMS: atom_id res chain seq x y z
N MET A 1 14.73 16.23 -50.65
CA MET A 1 15.02 14.94 -50.00
C MET A 1 14.79 15.18 -48.52
N ASP A 2 13.80 14.53 -47.88
CA ASP A 2 13.46 14.83 -46.49
C ASP A 2 14.66 14.56 -45.59
N CYS A 3 15.27 15.60 -45.01
CA CYS A 3 16.39 15.46 -44.07
C CYS A 3 16.08 14.42 -42.98
N TYR A 4 14.82 14.37 -42.54
CA TYR A 4 14.29 13.36 -41.64
C TYR A 4 14.61 11.93 -42.11
N LYS A 5 14.35 11.57 -43.37
CA LYS A 5 14.59 10.21 -43.91
C LYS A 5 16.06 9.83 -43.98
N ILE A 6 16.97 10.81 -44.01
CA ILE A 6 18.42 10.57 -43.99
C ILE A 6 18.85 10.19 -42.57
N TYR A 7 18.39 10.92 -41.54
CA TYR A 7 18.66 10.60 -40.13
C TYR A 7 17.91 9.35 -39.64
N ASP A 8 16.71 9.10 -40.14
CA ASP A 8 15.88 7.92 -39.83
C ASP A 8 16.48 6.61 -40.39
N SER A 9 17.38 6.71 -41.38
CA SER A 9 18.08 5.55 -41.97
C SER A 9 19.28 5.02 -41.15
N GLU A 10 19.44 5.50 -39.92
CA GLU A 10 20.52 5.19 -38.95
C GLU A 10 21.98 5.41 -39.41
N LYS A 11 22.25 5.85 -40.64
CA LYS A 11 23.63 5.97 -41.14
C LYS A 11 24.41 7.16 -40.54
N PHE A 12 23.73 8.27 -40.25
CA PHE A 12 24.32 9.53 -39.79
C PHE A 12 23.56 10.09 -38.59
N THR A 13 24.28 10.73 -37.67
CA THR A 13 23.77 11.46 -36.50
C THR A 13 23.98 12.96 -36.69
N LEU A 14 23.24 13.81 -35.97
CA LEU A 14 23.51 15.26 -35.97
C LEU A 14 24.96 15.57 -35.57
N VAL A 15 25.52 14.76 -34.68
CA VAL A 15 26.91 14.88 -34.24
C VAL A 15 27.89 14.59 -35.38
N ASP A 16 27.58 13.64 -36.27
CA ASP A 16 28.41 13.35 -37.46
C ASP A 16 28.49 14.59 -38.37
N ASP A 17 27.35 15.23 -38.65
CA ASP A 17 27.30 16.43 -39.50
C ASP A 17 27.99 17.62 -38.83
N PHE A 18 27.82 17.76 -37.52
CA PHE A 18 28.50 18.79 -36.75
C PHE A 18 30.03 18.64 -36.80
N LEU A 19 30.54 17.41 -36.63
CA LEU A 19 31.96 17.13 -36.67
C LEU A 19 32.57 17.36 -38.07
N ALA A 20 31.75 17.36 -39.12
CA ALA A 20 32.16 17.62 -40.50
C ALA A 20 32.25 19.13 -40.85
N VAL A 21 31.40 19.98 -40.28
CA VAL A 21 31.29 21.41 -40.67
C VAL A 21 32.21 22.34 -39.84
N ARG A 22 32.38 22.09 -38.54
CA ARG A 22 33.39 22.72 -37.64
C ARG A 22 33.55 24.26 -37.65
N ASP A 23 32.59 25.04 -38.13
CA ASP A 23 32.65 26.50 -38.04
C ASP A 23 32.06 27.04 -36.71
N HIS A 24 32.52 28.23 -36.29
CA HIS A 24 32.14 28.83 -35.01
C HIS A 24 30.63 29.18 -34.95
N GLU A 25 30.02 29.42 -36.10
CA GLU A 25 28.59 29.77 -36.22
C GLU A 25 27.68 28.57 -35.97
N SER A 26 27.99 27.40 -36.54
CA SER A 26 27.24 26.15 -36.28
C SER A 26 27.37 25.68 -34.84
N GLN A 27 28.55 25.88 -34.21
CA GLN A 27 28.74 25.60 -32.78
C GLN A 27 27.81 26.43 -31.89
N HIS A 28 27.70 27.73 -32.19
CA HIS A 28 26.81 28.61 -31.46
C HIS A 28 25.34 28.20 -31.62
N ILE A 29 24.91 27.79 -32.83
CA ILE A 29 23.52 27.39 -33.10
C ILE A 29 23.16 26.09 -32.36
N VAL A 30 24.01 25.05 -32.44
CA VAL A 30 23.73 23.74 -31.82
C VAL A 30 23.75 23.82 -30.30
N PHE A 31 24.64 24.63 -29.72
CA PHE A 31 24.81 24.71 -28.27
C PHE A 31 24.04 25.85 -27.59
N ALA A 32 23.46 26.81 -28.36
CA ALA A 32 22.78 28.00 -27.84
C ALA A 32 21.81 27.70 -26.68
N ASN A 33 21.10 26.58 -26.76
CA ASN A 33 20.07 26.22 -25.80
C ASN A 33 20.42 25.01 -24.93
N TYR A 34 21.64 24.47 -25.00
CA TYR A 34 22.01 23.26 -24.24
C TYR A 34 21.82 23.45 -22.73
N LYS A 35 22.27 24.58 -22.17
CA LYS A 35 22.13 24.88 -20.73
C LYS A 35 20.71 25.24 -20.32
N ASN A 36 19.89 25.74 -21.24
CA ASN A 36 18.59 26.34 -20.95
C ASN A 36 17.41 25.42 -21.31
N SER A 37 17.64 24.37 -22.11
CA SER A 37 16.61 23.43 -22.57
C SER A 37 17.00 22.00 -22.25
N LYS A 38 16.23 21.39 -21.33
CA LYS A 38 16.39 19.98 -20.96
C LYS A 38 16.18 19.04 -22.15
N LEU A 39 15.25 19.37 -23.05
CA LEU A 39 14.99 18.59 -24.27
C LEU A 39 16.18 18.63 -25.22
N MET A 40 16.80 19.81 -25.38
CA MET A 40 17.98 19.96 -26.23
C MET A 40 19.17 19.20 -25.64
N ALA A 41 19.37 19.30 -24.33
CA ALA A 41 20.43 18.57 -23.64
C ALA A 41 20.25 17.05 -23.75
N ALA A 42 19.04 16.56 -23.50
CA ALA A 42 18.69 15.14 -23.65
C ALA A 42 18.90 14.65 -25.09
N PHE A 43 18.48 15.41 -26.08
CA PHE A 43 18.65 15.08 -27.49
C PHE A 43 20.13 14.96 -27.87
N ILE A 44 20.94 15.98 -27.56
CA ILE A 44 22.38 15.98 -27.85
C ILE A 44 23.08 14.80 -27.16
N LEU A 45 22.79 14.57 -25.87
CA LEU A 45 23.39 13.46 -25.13
C LEU A 45 22.96 12.09 -25.70
N ASP A 46 21.71 11.93 -26.13
CA ASP A 46 21.22 10.70 -26.77
C ASP A 46 21.89 10.43 -28.14
N GLN A 47 22.20 11.49 -28.91
CA GLN A 47 22.99 11.36 -30.14
C GLN A 47 24.39 10.84 -29.84
N ILE A 48 25.06 11.35 -28.80
CA ILE A 48 26.39 10.87 -28.39
C ILE A 48 26.32 9.41 -27.90
N SER A 49 25.29 9.06 -27.12
CA SER A 49 25.06 7.66 -26.72
C SER A 49 24.87 6.74 -27.93
N THR A 50 24.16 7.20 -28.96
CA THR A 50 23.96 6.45 -30.21
C THR A 50 25.28 6.23 -30.96
N MET A 51 26.19 7.19 -30.96
CA MET A 51 27.53 7.01 -31.53
C MET A 51 28.35 5.96 -30.76
N LEU A 52 28.25 5.99 -29.43
CA LEU A 52 28.94 5.02 -28.57
C LEU A 52 28.44 3.59 -28.82
N ILE A 53 27.12 3.43 -28.96
CA ILE A 53 26.48 2.16 -29.34
C ILE A 53 26.98 1.64 -30.70
N LYS A 54 27.22 2.54 -31.66
CA LYS A 54 27.75 2.22 -32.99
C LYS A 54 29.26 1.95 -33.01
N GLY A 55 29.93 1.92 -31.85
CA GLY A 55 31.38 1.69 -31.76
C GLY A 55 32.22 2.85 -32.33
N ARG A 56 31.73 4.09 -32.20
CA ARG A 56 32.43 5.30 -32.65
C ARG A 56 32.96 6.10 -31.45
N GLU A 57 33.72 5.46 -30.57
CA GLU A 57 34.24 6.02 -29.32
C GLU A 57 35.05 7.31 -29.54
N GLU A 58 35.96 7.32 -30.52
CA GLU A 58 36.85 8.45 -30.80
C GLU A 58 36.06 9.72 -31.18
N GLN A 59 35.00 9.54 -31.97
CA GLN A 59 34.15 10.66 -32.39
C GLN A 59 33.32 11.19 -31.20
N ALA A 60 32.87 10.30 -30.30
CA ALA A 60 32.19 10.69 -29.08
C ALA A 60 33.12 11.49 -28.14
N VAL A 61 34.38 11.04 -27.94
CA VAL A 61 35.39 11.78 -27.16
C VAL A 61 35.61 13.17 -27.76
N LYS A 62 35.77 13.23 -29.09
CA LYS A 62 36.02 14.47 -29.83
C LYS A 62 34.87 15.46 -29.69
N PHE A 63 33.62 15.01 -29.79
CA PHE A 63 32.47 15.89 -29.60
C PHE A 63 32.31 16.35 -28.15
N LEU A 64 32.50 15.46 -27.17
CA LEU A 64 32.47 15.83 -25.75
C LEU A 64 33.58 16.84 -25.38
N SER A 65 34.76 16.73 -25.99
CA SER A 65 35.84 17.71 -25.80
C SER A 65 35.45 19.11 -26.31
N ILE A 66 34.76 19.20 -27.45
CA ILE A 66 34.22 20.47 -27.97
C ILE A 66 33.16 21.04 -27.00
N MET A 67 32.28 20.18 -26.47
CA MET A 67 31.29 20.62 -25.47
C MET A 67 31.96 21.13 -24.19
N GLU A 68 33.05 20.50 -23.77
CA GLU A 68 33.85 20.93 -22.63
C GLU A 68 34.49 22.31 -22.86
N GLU A 69 35.13 22.52 -24.02
CA GLU A 69 35.73 23.81 -24.41
C GLU A 69 34.70 24.95 -24.40
N ASN A 70 33.46 24.65 -24.76
CA ASN A 70 32.32 25.58 -24.71
C ASN A 70 31.71 25.73 -23.30
N GLY A 71 32.32 25.10 -22.28
CA GLY A 71 31.88 25.15 -20.89
C GLY A 71 30.50 24.52 -20.66
N LEU A 72 30.11 23.53 -21.46
CA LEU A 72 28.80 22.89 -21.41
C LEU A 72 28.75 21.69 -20.46
N LEU A 73 29.87 21.05 -20.18
CA LEU A 73 29.99 19.85 -19.34
C LEU A 73 30.39 20.19 -17.89
N ASP A 74 30.19 19.23 -16.98
CA ASP A 74 30.63 19.35 -15.58
C ASP A 74 32.17 19.27 -15.48
N ARG A 75 32.76 20.15 -14.68
CA ARG A 75 34.21 20.17 -14.42
C ARG A 75 34.74 18.86 -13.84
N LYS A 76 33.91 18.08 -13.15
CA LYS A 76 34.29 16.76 -12.61
C LYS A 76 34.51 15.72 -13.71
N ASN A 77 33.93 15.92 -14.90
CA ASN A 77 34.09 15.03 -16.04
C ASN A 77 35.28 15.44 -16.94
N SER A 78 35.75 16.69 -16.85
CA SER A 78 36.92 17.23 -17.57
C SER A 78 38.17 16.37 -17.45
N SER A 79 38.54 15.98 -16.22
CA SER A 79 39.74 15.14 -16.00
C SER A 79 39.62 13.77 -16.67
N THR A 80 38.42 13.21 -16.70
CA THR A 80 38.15 11.93 -17.39
C THR A 80 38.23 12.11 -18.90
N LEU A 81 37.68 13.19 -19.46
CA LEU A 81 37.75 13.47 -20.89
C LEU A 81 39.17 13.73 -21.38
N HIS A 82 39.95 14.54 -20.65
CA HIS A 82 41.37 14.75 -20.95
C HIS A 82 42.19 13.45 -20.87
N MET A 83 41.89 12.56 -19.92
CA MET A 83 42.52 11.24 -19.86
C MET A 83 42.17 10.40 -21.10
N LEU A 84 40.91 10.42 -21.55
CA LEU A 84 40.44 9.65 -22.71
C LEU A 84 40.97 10.21 -24.05
N ALA A 85 41.11 11.52 -24.17
CA ALA A 85 41.64 12.17 -25.37
C ALA A 85 43.13 11.91 -25.58
N ASN A 86 43.89 11.66 -24.50
CA ASN A 86 45.35 11.55 -24.52
C ASN A 86 45.91 10.13 -24.35
N ASN A 87 45.08 9.12 -24.02
CA ASN A 87 45.56 7.75 -23.75
C ASN A 87 45.13 6.72 -24.79
N THR A 88 46.02 5.75 -25.05
CA THR A 88 45.72 4.49 -25.74
C THR A 88 45.15 3.46 -24.76
N LEU A 89 44.01 3.76 -24.13
CA LEU A 89 43.29 2.77 -23.34
C LEU A 89 42.61 1.74 -24.26
N PRO A 90 42.41 0.49 -23.81
CA PRO A 90 41.56 -0.46 -24.53
C PRO A 90 40.16 0.13 -24.77
N THR A 91 39.60 -0.07 -25.96
CA THR A 91 38.29 0.47 -26.38
C THR A 91 37.17 0.18 -25.36
N SER A 92 37.19 -0.99 -24.73
CA SER A 92 36.22 -1.37 -23.69
C SER A 92 36.28 -0.46 -22.44
N ARG A 93 37.48 -0.04 -22.02
CA ARG A 93 37.65 0.91 -20.92
C ARG A 93 37.22 2.31 -21.30
N ILE A 94 37.56 2.75 -22.51
CA ILE A 94 37.11 4.04 -23.06
C ILE A 94 35.58 4.10 -23.06
N ARG A 95 34.94 3.04 -23.58
CA ARG A 95 33.48 2.91 -23.63
C ARG A 95 32.83 2.99 -22.26
N THR A 96 33.42 2.34 -21.25
CA THR A 96 32.93 2.40 -19.86
C THR A 96 32.99 3.82 -19.30
N TYR A 97 34.14 4.49 -19.41
CA TYR A 97 34.29 5.86 -18.90
C TYR A 97 33.36 6.86 -19.61
N LEU A 98 33.23 6.76 -20.94
CA LEU A 98 32.30 7.57 -21.71
C LEU A 98 30.85 7.34 -21.28
N SER A 99 30.46 6.10 -21.04
CA SER A 99 29.13 5.75 -20.56
C SER A 99 28.82 6.42 -19.22
N CYS A 100 29.77 6.39 -18.29
CA CYS A 100 29.63 7.06 -17.00
C CYS A 100 29.50 8.58 -17.15
N VAL A 101 30.33 9.20 -17.99
CA VAL A 101 30.24 10.64 -18.27
C VAL A 101 28.87 11.01 -18.82
N LEU A 102 28.36 10.25 -19.80
CA LEU A 102 27.05 10.51 -20.40
C LEU A 102 25.91 10.39 -19.39
N VAL A 103 25.93 9.37 -18.53
CA VAL A 103 24.90 9.22 -17.49
C VAL A 103 24.97 10.37 -16.48
N ARG A 104 26.17 10.75 -16.01
CA ARG A 104 26.34 11.88 -15.07
C ARG A 104 25.90 13.21 -15.67
N GLU A 105 26.18 13.46 -16.94
CA GLU A 105 25.72 14.68 -17.62
C GLU A 105 24.20 14.70 -17.79
N ASN A 106 23.57 13.55 -18.09
CA ASN A 106 22.10 13.46 -18.10
C ASN A 106 21.49 13.69 -16.71
N LEU A 107 22.17 13.27 -15.63
CA LEU A 107 21.72 13.58 -14.27
C LEU A 107 21.80 15.09 -13.97
N ARG A 108 22.90 15.73 -14.38
CA ARG A 108 23.13 17.16 -14.16
C ARG A 108 22.08 18.05 -14.84
N THR A 109 21.55 17.64 -15.99
CA THR A 109 20.48 18.39 -16.69
C THR A 109 19.12 18.28 -15.98
N GLY A 110 19.03 17.48 -14.90
CA GLY A 110 17.86 17.39 -14.04
C GLY A 110 16.74 16.51 -14.61
N GLU A 111 17.10 15.49 -15.41
CA GLU A 111 16.17 14.48 -15.95
C GLU A 111 16.65 13.06 -15.63
N PRO A 112 16.44 12.57 -14.39
CA PRO A 112 16.94 11.27 -13.96
C PRO A 112 16.36 10.07 -14.73
N LEU A 113 15.14 10.19 -15.28
CA LEU A 113 14.55 9.15 -16.13
C LEU A 113 15.27 9.03 -17.48
N VAL A 114 15.75 10.15 -18.04
CA VAL A 114 16.55 10.14 -19.28
C VAL A 114 17.92 9.55 -19.00
N ALA A 115 18.54 9.90 -17.87
CA ALA A 115 19.78 9.29 -17.43
C ALA A 115 19.66 7.76 -17.26
N ALA A 116 18.54 7.29 -16.70
CA ALA A 116 18.27 5.86 -16.56
C ALA A 116 18.06 5.17 -17.91
N LEU A 117 17.34 5.79 -18.84
CA LEU A 117 17.19 5.29 -20.21
C LEU A 117 18.55 5.16 -20.90
N CYS A 118 19.39 6.18 -20.77
CA CYS A 118 20.75 6.19 -21.30
C CYS A 118 21.57 5.02 -20.72
N ALA A 119 21.57 4.85 -19.40
CA ALA A 119 22.26 3.77 -18.72
C ALA A 119 21.83 2.38 -19.21
N LEU A 120 20.52 2.16 -19.34
CA LEU A 120 19.95 0.89 -19.82
C LEU A 120 20.31 0.63 -21.30
N LYS A 121 20.22 1.66 -22.16
CA LYS A 121 20.60 1.55 -23.59
C LYS A 121 22.07 1.18 -23.75
N LEU A 122 22.95 1.81 -22.98
CA LEU A 122 24.39 1.58 -23.03
C LEU A 122 24.75 0.16 -22.57
N LEU A 123 24.18 -0.30 -21.45
CA LEU A 123 24.41 -1.66 -20.97
C LEU A 123 23.92 -2.72 -21.97
N ALA A 124 22.79 -2.49 -22.63
CA ALA A 124 22.27 -3.41 -23.66
C ALA A 124 23.21 -3.58 -24.88
N HIS A 125 24.22 -2.71 -25.02
CA HIS A 125 25.24 -2.75 -26.08
C HIS A 125 26.65 -2.93 -25.49
N ASP A 126 26.75 -3.71 -24.42
CA ASP A 126 28.01 -4.12 -23.76
C ASP A 126 28.86 -2.96 -23.22
N ALA A 127 28.24 -1.83 -22.89
CA ALA A 127 28.91 -0.73 -22.21
C ALA A 127 28.64 -0.80 -20.70
N ALA A 128 29.69 -1.09 -19.93
CA ALA A 128 29.60 -1.14 -18.47
C ALA A 128 29.46 0.27 -17.87
N ILE A 129 28.83 0.36 -16.69
CA ILE A 129 28.64 1.61 -15.95
C ILE A 129 29.22 1.43 -14.56
N ASP A 130 30.08 2.34 -14.11
CA ASP A 130 30.68 2.20 -12.79
C ASP A 130 29.62 2.22 -11.65
N PRO A 131 29.84 1.48 -10.54
CA PRO A 131 28.89 1.43 -9.43
C PRO A 131 28.56 2.80 -8.82
N SER A 132 29.52 3.73 -8.83
CA SER A 132 29.33 5.09 -8.29
C SER A 132 28.31 5.93 -9.09
N THR A 133 28.31 5.78 -10.42
CA THR A 133 27.41 6.46 -11.34
C THR A 133 26.02 5.85 -11.24
N LEU A 134 25.93 4.51 -11.13
CA LEU A 134 24.68 3.82 -10.86
C LEU A 134 24.07 4.24 -9.51
N THR A 135 24.90 4.37 -8.47
CA THR A 135 24.50 4.85 -7.14
C THR A 135 23.92 6.26 -7.22
N ALA A 136 24.62 7.19 -7.87
CA ALA A 136 24.14 8.57 -8.03
C ALA A 136 22.82 8.63 -8.82
N LEU A 137 22.65 7.76 -9.82
CA LEU A 137 21.43 7.65 -10.60
C LEU A 137 20.25 7.18 -9.73
N ILE A 138 20.43 6.12 -8.94
CA ILE A 138 19.40 5.60 -8.04
C ILE A 138 19.02 6.63 -6.98
N GLN A 139 20.02 7.29 -6.37
CA GLN A 139 19.78 8.37 -5.40
C GLN A 139 18.98 9.52 -6.03
N SER A 140 19.34 9.94 -7.25
CA SER A 140 18.62 11.00 -7.95
C SER A 140 17.17 10.62 -8.29
N LEU A 141 16.90 9.36 -8.63
CA LEU A 141 15.54 8.87 -8.86
C LEU A 141 14.73 8.79 -7.56
N SER A 142 15.40 8.52 -6.43
CA SER A 142 14.79 8.40 -5.10
C SER A 142 14.37 9.75 -4.51
N VAL A 143 14.80 10.87 -5.11
CA VAL A 143 14.33 12.19 -4.72
C VAL A 143 12.85 12.35 -5.10
N ASN A 144 12.04 12.68 -4.09
CA ASN A 144 10.59 12.73 -4.19
C ASN A 144 10.12 13.78 -5.22
N THR A 145 9.58 13.30 -6.34
CA THR A 145 8.95 14.14 -7.38
C THR A 145 7.47 13.74 -7.50
N PRO A 146 6.52 14.47 -6.86
CA PRO A 146 5.14 14.01 -6.68
C PRO A 146 4.44 13.49 -7.94
N ASN A 147 4.66 14.14 -9.09
CA ASN A 147 4.00 13.82 -10.36
C ASN A 147 4.65 12.65 -11.13
N ARG A 148 5.82 12.14 -10.70
CA ARG A 148 6.57 11.09 -11.41
C ARG A 148 6.94 9.89 -10.53
N LYS A 149 6.43 9.83 -9.30
CA LYS A 149 6.76 8.79 -8.31
C LYS A 149 6.67 7.36 -8.87
N THR A 150 5.57 7.01 -9.54
CA THR A 150 5.37 5.66 -10.10
C THR A 150 6.42 5.32 -11.16
N TYR A 151 6.74 6.26 -12.05
CA TYR A 151 7.77 6.07 -13.08
C TYR A 151 9.16 5.95 -12.47
N HIS A 152 9.47 6.74 -11.44
CA HIS A 152 10.74 6.65 -10.72
C HIS A 152 10.88 5.30 -10.00
N ALA A 153 9.84 4.86 -9.27
CA ALA A 153 9.82 3.57 -8.58
C ALA A 153 10.01 2.39 -9.55
N TYR A 154 9.26 2.39 -10.66
CA TYR A 154 9.43 1.40 -11.73
C TYR A 154 10.86 1.39 -12.28
N THR A 155 11.42 2.58 -12.54
CA THR A 155 12.76 2.73 -13.12
C THR A 155 13.84 2.23 -12.16
N ILE A 156 13.72 2.53 -10.86
CA ILE A 156 14.64 2.01 -9.85
C ILE A 156 14.60 0.49 -9.82
N CYS A 157 13.43 -0.14 -9.73
CA CYS A 157 13.36 -1.61 -9.71
C CYS A 157 13.91 -2.21 -11.02
N LYS A 158 13.68 -1.57 -12.18
CA LYS A 158 14.30 -1.99 -13.44
C LYS A 158 15.83 -1.90 -13.38
N LEU A 159 16.39 -0.80 -12.88
CA LEU A 159 17.84 -0.63 -12.75
C LEU A 159 18.44 -1.68 -11.80
N LEU A 160 17.87 -1.88 -10.61
CA LEU A 160 18.37 -2.86 -9.65
C LEU A 160 18.35 -4.29 -10.23
N LYS A 161 17.30 -4.65 -10.97
CA LYS A 161 17.19 -5.95 -11.63
C LYS A 161 18.18 -6.12 -12.78
N THR A 162 18.33 -5.11 -13.62
CA THR A 162 19.24 -5.16 -14.78
C THR A 162 20.70 -5.12 -14.34
N PHE A 163 21.04 -4.32 -13.34
CA PHE A 163 22.40 -4.18 -12.79
C PHE A 163 22.62 -5.05 -11.54
N LYS A 164 21.92 -6.17 -11.40
CA LYS A 164 21.97 -7.02 -10.19
C LYS A 164 23.36 -7.47 -9.74
N ASN A 165 24.31 -7.58 -10.69
CA ASN A 165 25.69 -8.01 -10.44
C ASN A 165 26.61 -6.83 -10.05
N TYR A 166 26.11 -5.60 -10.05
CA TYR A 166 26.87 -4.42 -9.66
C TYR A 166 26.75 -4.21 -8.15
N ASP A 167 27.87 -3.83 -7.54
CA ASP A 167 27.96 -3.57 -6.11
C ASP A 167 27.37 -2.19 -5.78
N VAL A 168 26.04 -2.13 -5.66
CA VAL A 168 25.33 -0.95 -5.16
C VAL A 168 25.18 -1.07 -3.66
N ASP A 169 25.63 -0.03 -2.96
CA ASP A 169 25.61 0.11 -1.50
C ASP A 169 24.23 -0.23 -0.90
N GLU A 170 24.24 -0.95 0.23
CA GLU A 170 23.02 -1.39 0.91
C GLU A 170 22.14 -0.22 1.35
N GLN A 171 22.74 0.85 1.89
CA GLN A 171 21.99 2.02 2.36
C GLN A 171 21.31 2.74 1.20
N VAL A 172 21.94 2.80 0.03
CA VAL A 172 21.33 3.33 -1.21
C VAL A 172 20.10 2.51 -1.63
N LYS A 173 20.18 1.18 -1.59
CA LYS A 173 19.03 0.30 -1.88
C LYS A 173 17.90 0.54 -0.88
N ILE A 174 18.24 0.67 0.41
CA ILE A 174 17.28 0.93 1.49
C ILE A 174 16.55 2.26 1.27
N ASP A 175 17.29 3.34 1.02
CA ASP A 175 16.72 4.67 0.80
C ASP A 175 15.85 4.71 -0.47
N ALA A 176 16.25 3.96 -1.50
CA ALA A 176 15.49 3.85 -2.72
C ALA A 176 14.14 3.17 -2.49
N VAL A 177 14.09 2.04 -1.78
CA VAL A 177 12.83 1.37 -1.42
C VAL A 177 11.97 2.26 -0.51
N GLN A 178 12.57 2.93 0.46
CA GLN A 178 11.86 3.85 1.35
C GLN A 178 11.16 4.98 0.57
N SER A 179 11.80 5.50 -0.49
CA SER A 179 11.23 6.54 -1.35
C SER A 179 9.96 6.10 -2.10
N MET A 180 9.75 4.78 -2.28
CA MET A 180 8.62 4.21 -3.02
C MET A 180 7.35 4.04 -2.16
N LEU A 181 7.44 4.19 -0.83
CA LEU A 181 6.33 3.92 0.09
C LEU A 181 5.21 4.98 0.04
N GLY A 182 5.50 6.18 -0.46
CA GLY A 182 4.60 7.34 -0.40
C GLY A 182 3.55 7.44 -1.53
N GLY A 183 3.01 6.32 -2.01
CA GLY A 183 2.02 6.25 -3.09
C GLY A 183 0.56 6.04 -2.61
N PRO A 184 -0.46 6.31 -3.46
CA PRO A 184 -1.88 6.14 -3.11
C PRO A 184 -2.41 4.69 -3.22
N VAL A 185 -1.54 3.73 -3.53
CA VAL A 185 -1.85 2.33 -3.85
C VAL A 185 -0.97 1.43 -2.98
N VAL A 186 -1.28 0.12 -2.92
CA VAL A 186 -0.40 -0.90 -2.35
C VAL A 186 1.04 -0.64 -2.80
N PRO A 187 2.04 -0.70 -1.90
CA PRO A 187 3.43 -0.33 -2.21
C PRO A 187 4.14 -1.39 -3.08
N TYR A 188 3.61 -1.67 -4.28
CA TYR A 188 4.03 -2.74 -5.19
C TYR A 188 5.52 -2.75 -5.45
N PHE A 189 6.08 -1.65 -5.98
CA PHE A 189 7.51 -1.60 -6.32
C PHE A 189 8.39 -1.71 -5.08
N ALA A 190 7.96 -1.16 -3.95
CA ALA A 190 8.69 -1.32 -2.70
C ALA A 190 8.71 -2.80 -2.25
N ASN A 191 7.56 -3.49 -2.36
CA ASN A 191 7.46 -4.92 -2.06
C ASN A 191 8.34 -5.76 -2.99
N VAL A 192 8.31 -5.52 -4.31
CA VAL A 192 9.16 -6.22 -5.30
C VAL A 192 10.63 -6.05 -4.95
N CYS A 193 11.08 -4.80 -4.84
CA CYS A 193 12.48 -4.50 -4.59
C CYS A 193 12.92 -5.04 -3.21
N PHE A 194 12.06 -5.02 -2.19
CA PHE A 194 12.36 -5.60 -0.88
C PHE A 194 12.44 -7.13 -0.90
N ASP A 195 11.59 -7.81 -1.67
CA ASP A 195 11.67 -9.28 -1.84
C ASP A 195 12.99 -9.69 -2.49
N GLU A 196 13.43 -8.97 -3.53
CA GLU A 196 14.74 -9.22 -4.15
C GLU A 196 15.90 -9.01 -3.14
N MET A 197 15.82 -7.98 -2.29
CA MET A 197 16.79 -7.78 -1.21
C MET A 197 16.74 -8.93 -0.18
N MET A 198 15.56 -9.45 0.11
CA MET A 198 15.34 -10.56 1.06
C MET A 198 15.79 -11.92 0.53
N GLU A 199 15.83 -12.13 -0.77
CA GLU A 199 16.42 -13.33 -1.38
C GLU A 199 17.95 -13.32 -1.27
N GLN A 200 18.56 -12.13 -1.30
CA GLN A 200 20.01 -11.92 -1.17
C GLN A 200 20.46 -11.85 0.31
N LYS A 201 19.99 -12.77 1.16
CA LYS A 201 20.07 -12.70 2.64
C LYS A 201 21.46 -12.43 3.21
N GLU A 202 22.50 -12.95 2.56
CA GLU A 202 23.90 -12.81 3.02
C GLU A 202 24.41 -11.36 2.91
N ASN A 203 23.76 -10.52 2.10
CA ASN A 203 24.21 -9.17 1.72
C ASN A 203 23.33 -8.04 2.27
N MET A 204 22.51 -8.29 3.30
CA MET A 204 21.61 -7.27 3.86
C MET A 204 21.80 -7.17 5.37
N THR A 205 22.98 -6.74 5.81
CA THR A 205 23.32 -6.69 7.24
C THR A 205 23.14 -5.30 7.84
N HIS A 206 22.85 -4.29 7.01
CA HIS A 206 22.74 -2.91 7.46
C HIS A 206 21.65 -2.72 8.54
N PRO A 207 21.92 -2.03 9.67
CA PRO A 207 20.96 -1.86 10.77
C PRO A 207 19.63 -1.20 10.36
N SER A 208 19.66 -0.33 9.34
CA SER A 208 18.45 0.33 8.80
C SER A 208 17.50 -0.65 8.11
N PHE A 209 17.95 -1.85 7.74
CA PHE A 209 17.13 -2.83 7.00
C PHE A 209 15.89 -3.25 7.81
N LEU A 210 16.04 -3.53 9.11
CA LEU A 210 14.90 -3.86 9.97
C LEU A 210 13.90 -2.70 10.10
N ARG A 211 14.40 -1.45 10.07
CA ARG A 211 13.52 -0.27 10.07
C ARG A 211 12.74 -0.16 8.77
N LEU A 212 13.39 -0.41 7.64
CA LEU A 212 12.73 -0.46 6.34
C LEU A 212 11.63 -1.54 6.32
N ALA A 213 11.93 -2.74 6.84
CA ALA A 213 10.96 -3.83 6.91
C ALA A 213 9.70 -3.42 7.69
N ALA A 214 9.86 -2.77 8.84
CA ALA A 214 8.73 -2.25 9.61
C ALA A 214 7.94 -1.17 8.84
N GLN A 215 8.60 -0.27 8.12
CA GLN A 215 7.95 0.74 7.29
C GLN A 215 7.15 0.13 6.14
N ILE A 216 7.68 -0.91 5.48
CA ILE A 216 6.97 -1.64 4.42
C ILE A 216 5.72 -2.33 4.97
N ILE A 217 5.83 -2.98 6.13
CA ILE A 217 4.69 -3.64 6.78
C ILE A 217 3.62 -2.60 7.13
N ASP A 218 3.98 -1.47 7.74
CA ASP A 218 3.02 -0.41 8.09
C ASP A 218 2.37 0.19 6.83
N ALA A 219 3.14 0.40 5.74
CA ALA A 219 2.60 0.88 4.46
C ALA A 219 1.62 -0.12 3.82
N ASN A 220 1.90 -1.43 3.88
CA ASN A 220 0.96 -2.45 3.42
C ASN A 220 -0.31 -2.47 4.28
N LEU A 221 -0.17 -2.27 5.60
CA LEU A 221 -1.28 -2.26 6.54
C LEU A 221 -2.21 -1.07 6.30
N GLU A 222 -1.66 0.13 6.05
CA GLU A 222 -2.42 1.32 5.69
C GLU A 222 -3.22 1.16 4.38
N ASN A 223 -2.70 0.36 3.45
CA ASN A 223 -3.35 0.03 2.18
C ASN A 223 -4.23 -1.23 2.27
N GLY A 224 -4.44 -1.77 3.48
CA GLY A 224 -5.29 -2.93 3.72
C GLY A 224 -4.71 -4.28 3.29
N ASN A 225 -3.45 -4.36 2.84
CA ASN A 225 -2.79 -5.61 2.44
C ASN A 225 -2.28 -6.38 3.67
N THR A 226 -3.21 -6.84 4.50
CA THR A 226 -2.93 -7.56 5.76
C THR A 226 -2.17 -8.86 5.54
N LEU A 227 -2.40 -9.54 4.42
CA LEU A 227 -1.76 -10.82 4.12
C LEU A 227 -0.27 -10.65 3.92
N ARG A 228 0.12 -9.63 3.17
CA ARG A 228 1.51 -9.28 2.97
C ARG A 228 2.18 -8.84 4.28
N CYS A 229 1.47 -8.10 5.14
CA CYS A 229 1.97 -7.77 6.47
C CYS A 229 2.32 -9.02 7.28
N VAL A 230 1.42 -10.02 7.30
CA VAL A 230 1.64 -11.30 7.97
C VAL A 230 2.84 -12.04 7.41
N GLN A 231 2.97 -12.12 6.08
CA GLN A 231 4.08 -12.79 5.42
C GLN A 231 5.42 -12.15 5.79
N LEU A 232 5.53 -10.82 5.65
CA LEU A 232 6.74 -10.07 5.98
C LEU A 232 7.08 -10.17 7.47
N TRP A 233 6.07 -10.07 8.36
CA TRP A 233 6.28 -10.26 9.79
C TRP A 233 6.90 -11.61 10.11
N LYS A 234 6.32 -12.69 9.58
CA LYS A 234 6.83 -14.06 9.77
C LYS A 234 8.25 -14.21 9.24
N GLN A 235 8.56 -13.62 8.08
CA GLN A 235 9.90 -13.66 7.51
C GLN A 235 10.92 -12.89 8.38
N MET A 236 10.56 -11.70 8.85
CA MET A 236 11.44 -10.88 9.69
C MET A 236 11.68 -11.53 11.04
N TYR A 237 10.64 -12.06 11.67
CA TYR A 237 10.77 -12.79 12.93
C TYR A 237 11.69 -14.01 12.83
N LYS A 238 11.52 -14.82 11.77
CA LYS A 238 12.38 -15.99 11.53
C LYS A 238 13.84 -15.60 11.29
N ARG A 239 14.08 -14.41 10.74
CA ARG A 239 15.41 -13.88 10.46
C ARG A 239 16.06 -13.31 11.72
N ASP A 240 15.32 -12.50 12.47
CA ASP A 240 15.77 -11.85 13.70
C ASP A 240 14.59 -11.71 14.67
N PRO A 241 14.50 -12.56 15.72
CA PRO A 241 13.43 -12.49 16.71
C PRO A 241 13.34 -11.13 17.45
N SER A 242 14.45 -10.39 17.57
CA SER A 242 14.47 -9.06 18.21
C SER A 242 13.69 -8.01 17.41
N PHE A 243 13.40 -8.28 16.14
CA PHE A 243 12.49 -7.46 15.33
C PHE A 243 11.13 -7.32 15.99
N ALA A 244 10.56 -8.41 16.52
CA ALA A 244 9.25 -8.38 17.16
C ALA A 244 9.29 -7.48 18.41
N GLU A 245 10.32 -7.63 19.26
CA GLU A 245 10.55 -6.80 20.46
C GLU A 245 10.56 -5.30 20.14
N LYS A 246 11.21 -4.93 19.04
CA LYS A 246 11.38 -3.53 18.65
C LYS A 246 10.12 -2.90 18.04
N TYR A 247 9.30 -3.68 17.34
CA TYR A 247 8.17 -3.18 16.55
C TYR A 247 6.82 -3.69 17.04
N MET A 248 6.65 -3.79 18.35
CA MET A 248 5.44 -4.30 19.00
C MET A 248 4.16 -3.55 18.67
N VAL A 249 4.23 -2.22 18.59
CA VAL A 249 3.07 -1.40 18.19
C VAL A 249 2.54 -1.83 16.82
N LEU A 250 3.44 -2.16 15.89
CA LEU A 250 3.08 -2.63 14.57
C LEU A 250 2.45 -4.02 14.63
N PHE A 251 2.96 -4.92 15.47
CA PHE A 251 2.34 -6.22 15.74
C PHE A 251 0.89 -6.07 16.20
N SER A 252 0.65 -5.23 17.22
CA SER A 252 -0.69 -4.96 17.75
C SER A 252 -1.64 -4.50 16.65
N LYS A 253 -1.21 -3.53 15.81
CA LYS A 253 -2.03 -3.08 14.67
C LYS A 253 -2.37 -4.21 13.69
N ILE A 254 -1.43 -5.12 13.41
CA ILE A 254 -1.67 -6.28 12.53
C ILE A 254 -2.69 -7.21 13.16
N ILE A 255 -2.53 -7.57 14.44
CA ILE A 255 -3.46 -8.45 15.16
C ILE A 255 -4.86 -7.85 15.20
N ASP A 256 -4.99 -6.58 15.56
CA ASP A 256 -6.28 -5.90 15.66
C ASP A 256 -7.00 -5.91 14.30
N LYS A 257 -6.27 -5.70 13.20
CA LYS A 257 -6.83 -5.73 11.84
C LYS A 257 -7.24 -7.14 11.40
N LEU A 258 -6.46 -8.16 11.75
CA LEU A 258 -6.78 -9.56 11.42
C LEU A 258 -7.91 -10.11 12.28
N ALA A 259 -8.05 -9.66 13.53
CA ALA A 259 -9.07 -10.15 14.46
C ALA A 259 -10.49 -9.94 13.91
N ASP A 260 -10.74 -8.95 13.06
CA ASP A 260 -12.08 -8.72 12.51
C ASP A 260 -12.47 -9.71 11.39
N HIS A 261 -11.51 -10.34 10.72
CA HIS A 261 -11.75 -11.03 9.44
C HIS A 261 -11.02 -12.38 9.27
N GLU A 262 -9.88 -12.57 9.93
CA GLU A 262 -8.94 -13.68 9.72
C GLU A 262 -8.40 -14.23 11.05
N HIS A 263 -9.32 -14.55 11.98
CA HIS A 263 -9.01 -15.00 13.33
C HIS A 263 -7.97 -16.13 13.39
N GLU A 264 -8.02 -17.10 12.48
CA GLU A 264 -7.06 -18.22 12.46
C GLU A 264 -5.63 -17.78 12.17
N ARG A 265 -5.46 -16.81 11.27
CA ARG A 265 -4.14 -16.23 10.97
C ARG A 265 -3.64 -15.34 12.11
N ALA A 266 -4.54 -14.57 12.72
CA ALA A 266 -4.22 -13.80 13.94
C ALA A 266 -3.70 -14.72 15.06
N MET A 267 -4.39 -15.85 15.29
CA MET A 267 -3.97 -16.86 16.27
C MET A 267 -2.60 -17.44 15.94
N GLU A 268 -2.38 -17.87 14.69
CA GLU A 268 -1.09 -18.43 14.27
C GLU A 268 0.05 -17.43 14.51
N LEU A 269 -0.18 -16.16 14.19
CA LEU A 269 0.78 -15.09 14.38
C LEU A 269 1.10 -14.88 15.88
N ALA A 270 0.06 -14.80 16.71
CA ALA A 270 0.17 -14.63 18.17
C ALA A 270 0.84 -15.84 18.86
N ASP A 271 0.64 -17.05 18.37
CA ASP A 271 1.18 -18.25 19.02
C ASP A 271 2.62 -18.57 18.60
N LYS A 272 2.98 -18.32 17.33
CA LYS A 272 4.25 -18.80 16.75
C LYS A 272 5.24 -17.70 16.42
N TYR A 273 4.79 -16.45 16.33
CA TYR A 273 5.59 -15.32 15.82
C TYR A 273 5.53 -14.10 16.75
N PHE A 274 5.35 -14.38 18.05
CA PHE A 274 5.28 -13.40 19.13
C PHE A 274 6.15 -13.89 20.31
N PRO A 275 7.19 -13.14 20.71
CA PRO A 275 8.02 -13.51 21.85
C PRO A 275 7.23 -13.54 23.17
N ALA A 276 7.43 -14.58 23.97
CA ALA A 276 6.75 -14.76 25.25
C ALA A 276 7.16 -13.69 26.27
N GLU A 277 8.37 -13.17 26.14
CA GLU A 277 9.02 -12.20 27.01
C GLU A 277 8.35 -10.82 26.96
N ILE A 278 7.60 -10.53 25.88
CA ILE A 278 6.95 -9.24 25.61
C ILE A 278 5.46 -9.25 26.00
N ARG A 279 4.95 -10.33 26.61
CA ARG A 279 3.64 -10.34 27.29
C ARG A 279 3.54 -9.38 28.49
N LYS A 280 4.56 -8.55 28.70
CA LYS A 280 4.61 -7.47 29.69
C LYS A 280 4.31 -6.09 29.10
N ASP A 281 4.30 -5.96 27.76
CA ASP A 281 3.96 -4.71 27.09
C ASP A 281 2.42 -4.49 27.13
N PRO A 282 1.92 -3.37 27.68
CA PRO A 282 0.49 -3.18 27.85
C PRO A 282 -0.31 -3.15 26.54
N GLN A 283 0.24 -2.60 25.46
CA GLN A 283 -0.48 -2.50 24.18
C GLN A 283 -0.57 -3.87 23.49
N ALA A 284 0.51 -4.66 23.56
CA ALA A 284 0.49 -6.02 23.04
C ALA A 284 -0.46 -6.93 23.83
N ILE A 285 -0.49 -6.79 25.16
CA ILE A 285 -1.43 -7.51 26.03
C ILE A 285 -2.88 -7.16 25.66
N ASP A 286 -3.20 -5.89 25.45
CA ASP A 286 -4.55 -5.46 25.10
C ASP A 286 -5.02 -6.10 23.78
N SER A 287 -4.19 -6.12 22.73
CA SER A 287 -4.52 -6.81 21.46
C SER A 287 -4.71 -8.31 21.65
N LEU A 288 -3.87 -8.97 22.46
CA LEU A 288 -3.99 -10.41 22.73
C LEU A 288 -5.24 -10.75 23.58
N LEU A 289 -5.52 -9.96 24.62
CA LEU A 289 -6.74 -10.09 25.42
C LEU A 289 -7.99 -9.92 24.56
N SER A 290 -7.95 -8.98 23.60
CA SER A 290 -9.06 -8.75 22.67
C SER A 290 -9.26 -9.98 21.76
N LEU A 291 -8.18 -10.48 21.17
CA LEU A 291 -8.20 -11.66 20.30
C LEU A 291 -8.68 -12.92 21.03
N TYR A 292 -8.15 -13.20 22.22
CA TYR A 292 -8.51 -14.40 22.99
C TYR A 292 -9.86 -14.28 23.66
N GLY A 293 -10.17 -13.12 24.24
CA GLY A 293 -11.38 -12.89 25.02
C GLY A 293 -12.66 -12.87 24.21
N GLN A 294 -12.58 -12.53 22.91
CA GLN A 294 -13.71 -12.50 21.98
C GLN A 294 -13.80 -13.77 21.10
N ASN A 295 -13.08 -14.83 21.46
CA ASN A 295 -13.12 -16.11 20.75
C ASN A 295 -13.47 -17.25 21.71
N SER A 296 -14.60 -17.91 21.47
CA SER A 296 -15.10 -18.99 22.33
C SER A 296 -14.16 -20.20 22.41
N LYS A 297 -13.27 -20.40 21.42
CA LYS A 297 -12.29 -21.49 21.43
C LYS A 297 -11.04 -21.18 22.27
N LEU A 298 -10.85 -19.93 22.70
CA LEU A 298 -9.61 -19.45 23.33
C LEU A 298 -9.80 -18.94 24.76
N VAL A 299 -10.93 -19.24 25.38
CA VAL A 299 -11.26 -18.79 26.74
C VAL A 299 -10.17 -19.16 27.74
N SER A 300 -9.60 -20.36 27.64
CA SER A 300 -8.50 -20.79 28.54
C SER A 300 -7.22 -19.94 28.39
N LYS A 301 -6.86 -19.54 27.17
CA LYS A 301 -5.73 -18.63 26.93
C LYS A 301 -6.02 -17.22 27.44
N PHE A 302 -7.26 -16.76 27.28
CA PHE A 302 -7.70 -15.50 27.85
C PHE A 302 -7.59 -15.52 29.38
N GLU A 303 -8.11 -16.55 30.04
CA GLU A 303 -8.02 -16.72 31.50
C GLU A 303 -6.56 -16.73 31.97
N GLN A 304 -5.69 -17.51 31.33
CA GLN A 304 -4.25 -17.51 31.62
C GLN A 304 -3.65 -16.10 31.55
N LEU A 305 -3.92 -15.36 30.47
CA LEU A 305 -3.41 -14.01 30.29
C LEU A 305 -3.98 -13.02 31.33
N THR A 306 -5.25 -13.16 31.71
CA THR A 306 -5.86 -12.33 32.76
C THR A 306 -5.22 -12.54 34.14
N HIS A 307 -4.76 -13.76 34.44
CA HIS A 307 -4.06 -14.05 35.70
C HIS A 307 -2.65 -13.43 35.77
N GLU A 308 -2.06 -13.11 34.63
CA GLU A 308 -0.74 -12.45 34.56
C GLU A 308 -0.83 -10.92 34.72
N LEU A 309 -2.03 -10.34 34.66
CA LEU A 309 -2.25 -8.90 34.77
C LEU A 309 -1.95 -8.39 36.18
N LYS A 310 -1.21 -7.27 36.26
CA LYS A 310 -0.87 -6.61 37.52
C LYS A 310 -1.61 -5.29 37.66
N SER A 311 -2.09 -5.01 38.86
CA SER A 311 -2.71 -3.72 39.19
C SER A 311 -1.64 -2.62 39.38
N PRO A 312 -1.96 -1.34 39.08
CA PRO A 312 -3.21 -0.86 38.50
C PRO A 312 -3.30 -1.12 36.99
N LEU A 313 -4.49 -1.50 36.52
CA LEU A 313 -4.74 -1.73 35.09
C LEU A 313 -4.87 -0.40 34.34
N LEU A 314 -4.43 -0.40 33.07
CA LEU A 314 -4.68 0.73 32.18
C LEU A 314 -6.16 0.80 31.79
N ARG A 315 -6.61 2.01 31.44
CA ARG A 315 -7.98 2.23 30.99
C ARG A 315 -8.34 1.42 29.74
N SER A 316 -7.40 1.27 28.81
CA SER A 316 -7.56 0.46 27.60
C SER A 316 -7.73 -1.03 27.93
N THR A 317 -6.95 -1.55 28.86
CA THR A 317 -7.08 -2.92 29.36
C THR A 317 -8.46 -3.18 29.97
N LEU A 318 -9.00 -2.23 30.74
CA LEU A 318 -10.37 -2.33 31.26
C LEU A 318 -11.41 -2.43 30.13
N SER A 319 -11.28 -1.64 29.06
CA SER A 319 -12.17 -1.74 27.88
C SER A 319 -12.13 -3.11 27.23
N VAL A 320 -10.94 -3.67 27.03
CA VAL A 320 -10.77 -4.98 26.40
C VAL A 320 -11.35 -6.09 27.28
N LEU A 321 -11.07 -6.06 28.59
CA LEU A 321 -11.64 -7.01 29.54
C LEU A 321 -13.16 -6.93 29.59
N PHE A 322 -13.72 -5.72 29.59
CA PHE A 322 -15.16 -5.50 29.54
C PHE A 322 -15.78 -6.13 28.29
N ALA A 323 -15.19 -5.89 27.12
CA ALA A 323 -15.65 -6.47 25.86
C ALA A 323 -15.56 -8.00 25.86
N ALA A 324 -14.47 -8.57 26.37
CA ALA A 324 -14.31 -10.01 26.51
C ALA A 324 -15.35 -10.63 27.45
N PHE A 325 -15.57 -10.07 28.65
CA PHE A 325 -16.55 -10.60 29.60
C PHE A 325 -17.99 -10.48 29.09
N LEU A 326 -18.33 -9.39 28.41
CA LEU A 326 -19.63 -9.26 27.74
C LEU A 326 -19.81 -10.29 26.62
N PHE A 327 -18.75 -10.56 25.84
CA PHE A 327 -18.77 -11.59 24.81
C PHE A 327 -19.00 -12.99 25.42
N GLN A 328 -18.31 -13.30 26.51
CA GLN A 328 -18.40 -14.56 27.25
C GLN A 328 -19.66 -14.69 28.12
N SER A 329 -20.54 -13.67 28.13
CA SER A 329 -21.73 -13.60 28.99
C SER A 329 -21.43 -13.72 30.49
N ASN A 330 -20.24 -13.29 30.92
CA ASN A 330 -19.86 -13.19 32.33
C ASN A 330 -20.26 -11.82 32.90
N GLU A 331 -21.57 -11.65 33.14
CA GLU A 331 -22.16 -10.37 33.56
C GLU A 331 -21.57 -9.87 34.89
N VAL A 332 -21.25 -10.76 35.82
CA VAL A 332 -20.67 -10.39 37.13
C VAL A 332 -19.30 -9.74 36.95
N ALA A 333 -18.44 -10.31 36.09
CA ALA A 333 -17.14 -9.73 35.80
C ALA A 333 -17.27 -8.44 34.98
N ALA A 334 -18.16 -8.42 33.98
CA ALA A 334 -18.42 -7.24 33.15
C ALA A 334 -18.90 -6.04 33.99
N GLU A 335 -19.83 -6.24 34.92
CA GLU A 335 -20.35 -5.21 35.83
C GLU A 335 -19.24 -4.63 36.72
N ARG A 336 -18.36 -5.48 37.27
CA ARG A 336 -17.22 -5.05 38.08
C ARG A 336 -16.25 -4.19 37.28
N ILE A 337 -15.92 -4.60 36.06
CA ILE A 337 -15.06 -3.81 35.18
C ILE A 337 -15.74 -2.50 34.78
N LEU A 338 -17.04 -2.51 34.52
CA LEU A 338 -17.83 -1.33 34.19
C LEU A 338 -17.84 -0.31 35.35
N GLN A 339 -18.00 -0.76 36.60
CA GLN A 339 -17.88 0.09 37.79
C GLN A 339 -16.48 0.71 37.91
N ALA A 340 -15.43 -0.06 37.61
CA ALA A 340 -14.06 0.44 37.57
C ALA A 340 -13.87 1.48 36.45
N ILE A 341 -14.47 1.26 35.27
CA ILE A 341 -14.48 2.21 34.15
C ILE A 341 -15.14 3.53 34.56
N PHE A 342 -16.31 3.50 35.20
CA PHE A 342 -17.00 4.70 35.67
C PHE A 342 -16.25 5.44 36.78
N SER A 343 -15.39 4.74 37.53
CA SER A 343 -14.50 5.35 38.51
C SER A 343 -13.32 6.09 37.87
N THR A 344 -13.08 5.92 36.56
CA THR A 344 -12.05 6.66 35.83
C THR A 344 -12.55 8.03 35.35
N LYS A 345 -11.65 9.01 35.26
CA LYS A 345 -11.99 10.41 34.90
C LYS A 345 -12.75 10.55 33.57
N ASN A 346 -12.51 9.66 32.62
CA ASN A 346 -13.05 9.77 31.26
C ASN A 346 -14.32 8.93 31.04
N GLY A 347 -14.75 8.12 32.01
CA GLY A 347 -15.93 7.26 31.87
C GLY A 347 -15.83 6.30 30.69
N LEU A 348 -16.93 6.13 29.95
CA LEU A 348 -17.04 5.24 28.78
C LEU A 348 -16.33 5.82 27.55
N THR A 349 -15.55 4.98 26.85
CA THR A 349 -14.97 5.30 25.55
C THR A 349 -15.92 4.93 24.39
N PRO A 350 -15.69 5.41 23.16
CA PRO A 350 -16.45 5.00 21.98
C PRO A 350 -16.47 3.47 21.76
N ASP A 351 -15.37 2.79 22.07
CA ASP A 351 -15.27 1.33 21.90
C ASP A 351 -16.05 0.56 22.96
N ASP A 352 -16.10 1.05 24.20
CA ASP A 352 -16.97 0.48 25.24
C ASP A 352 -18.44 0.62 24.84
N PHE A 353 -18.80 1.79 24.35
CA PHE A 353 -20.16 2.06 23.89
C PHE A 353 -20.54 1.14 22.73
N LYS A 354 -19.67 1.01 21.71
CA LYS A 354 -19.85 0.07 20.59
C LYS A 354 -20.04 -1.36 21.08
N THR A 355 -19.29 -1.78 22.10
CA THR A 355 -19.39 -3.11 22.71
C THR A 355 -20.75 -3.32 23.40
N ILE A 356 -21.22 -2.34 24.15
CA ILE A 356 -22.55 -2.36 24.78
C ILE A 356 -23.64 -2.51 23.70
N ILE A 357 -23.58 -1.70 22.63
CA ILE A 357 -24.53 -1.78 21.52
C ILE A 357 -24.48 -3.16 20.85
N LYS A 358 -23.29 -3.70 20.56
CA LYS A 358 -23.14 -5.06 20.01
C LYS A 358 -23.80 -6.11 20.91
N ARG A 359 -23.65 -6.02 22.23
CA ARG A 359 -24.29 -6.93 23.20
C ARG A 359 -25.81 -6.80 23.16
N LEU A 360 -26.35 -5.58 23.17
CA LEU A 360 -27.80 -5.33 23.11
C LEU A 360 -28.41 -5.88 21.82
N LEU A 361 -27.75 -5.67 20.68
CA LEU A 361 -28.19 -6.20 19.39
C LEU A 361 -28.17 -7.74 19.36
N ARG A 362 -27.16 -8.39 19.95
CA ARG A 362 -27.15 -9.86 20.12
C ARG A 362 -28.30 -10.37 20.98
N GLN A 363 -28.76 -9.60 21.95
CA GLN A 363 -29.95 -9.88 22.76
C GLN A 363 -31.26 -9.42 22.09
N GLN A 364 -31.20 -8.94 20.84
CA GLN A 364 -32.29 -8.31 20.10
C GLN A 364 -33.04 -7.22 20.89
N LYS A 365 -32.29 -6.46 21.71
CA LYS A 365 -32.74 -5.22 22.36
C LYS A 365 -32.53 -4.04 21.43
N ILE A 366 -33.25 -4.07 20.30
CA ILE A 366 -33.06 -3.15 19.17
C ILE A 366 -33.51 -1.75 19.56
N LYS A 367 -34.70 -1.63 20.18
CA LYS A 367 -35.24 -0.34 20.60
C LYS A 367 -34.34 0.33 21.65
N GLN A 368 -33.83 -0.46 22.59
CA GLN A 368 -32.86 0.04 23.57
C GLN A 368 -31.56 0.51 22.89
N SER A 369 -31.04 -0.25 21.92
CA SER A 369 -29.82 0.12 21.17
C SER A 369 -29.99 1.45 20.44
N VAL A 370 -31.12 1.63 19.74
CA VAL A 370 -31.45 2.91 19.06
C VAL A 370 -31.53 4.05 20.06
N THR A 371 -32.28 3.87 21.15
CA THR A 371 -32.46 4.89 22.20
C THR A 371 -31.11 5.31 22.80
N MET A 372 -30.21 4.35 23.04
CA MET A 372 -28.86 4.65 23.55
C MET A 372 -28.02 5.43 22.54
N CYS A 373 -28.05 5.05 21.25
CA CYS A 373 -27.36 5.79 20.20
C CYS A 373 -27.86 7.24 20.09
N GLU A 374 -29.16 7.47 20.25
CA GLU A 374 -29.78 8.80 20.17
C GLU A 374 -29.49 9.69 21.38
N SER A 375 -29.42 9.10 22.57
CA SER A 375 -29.20 9.81 23.84
C SER A 375 -27.73 10.04 24.17
N THR A 376 -26.81 9.44 23.42
CA THR A 376 -25.36 9.57 23.61
C THR A 376 -24.79 10.57 22.60
N ASP A 377 -23.75 11.31 23.00
CA ASP A 377 -23.05 12.20 22.07
C ASP A 377 -22.55 11.44 20.84
N PHE A 378 -22.71 12.05 19.66
CA PHE A 378 -22.41 11.37 18.41
C PHE A 378 -20.94 10.99 18.28
N SER A 379 -20.02 11.77 18.86
CA SER A 379 -18.58 11.46 18.83
C SER A 379 -18.25 10.09 19.47
N VAL A 380 -19.05 9.68 20.46
CA VAL A 380 -18.95 8.38 21.15
C VAL A 380 -19.81 7.32 20.45
N ALA A 381 -21.00 7.71 19.98
CA ALA A 381 -21.98 6.77 19.44
C ALA A 381 -21.71 6.28 18.01
N LYS A 382 -20.76 6.87 17.25
CA LYS A 382 -20.54 6.54 15.81
C LYS A 382 -20.47 5.04 15.52
N GLY A 383 -19.66 4.31 16.29
CA GLY A 383 -19.51 2.85 16.13
C GLY A 383 -20.79 2.08 16.48
N GLY A 384 -21.56 2.56 17.45
CA GLY A 384 -22.89 2.04 17.78
C GLY A 384 -23.87 2.20 16.62
N TYR A 385 -23.91 3.38 16.00
CA TYR A 385 -24.73 3.61 14.81
C TYR A 385 -24.41 2.64 13.67
N VAL A 386 -23.11 2.45 13.35
CA VAL A 386 -22.70 1.48 12.31
C VAL A 386 -23.21 0.08 12.65
N GLY A 387 -23.01 -0.38 13.90
CA GLY A 387 -23.46 -1.70 14.34
C GLY A 387 -24.99 -1.86 14.28
N THR A 388 -25.74 -0.84 14.67
CA THR A 388 -27.21 -0.86 14.58
C THR A 388 -27.69 -0.85 13.13
N ILE A 389 -27.05 -0.09 12.23
CA ILE A 389 -27.36 -0.11 10.80
C ILE A 389 -27.12 -1.50 10.22
N GLU A 390 -25.94 -2.08 10.48
CA GLU A 390 -25.57 -3.42 10.02
C GLU A 390 -26.59 -4.47 10.49
N PHE A 391 -26.99 -4.41 11.76
CA PHE A 391 -28.02 -5.30 12.30
C PHE A 391 -29.38 -5.14 11.59
N LEU A 392 -29.87 -3.91 11.43
CA LEU A 392 -31.16 -3.61 10.79
C LEU A 392 -31.19 -3.94 9.29
N LEU A 393 -30.02 -4.00 8.63
CA LEU A 393 -29.92 -4.48 7.26
C LEU A 393 -29.99 -6.00 7.20
N THR A 394 -29.27 -6.69 8.10
CA THR A 394 -29.06 -8.15 8.04
C THR A 394 -30.15 -8.98 8.71
N HIS A 395 -30.93 -8.39 9.62
CA HIS A 395 -31.97 -9.09 10.41
C HIS A 395 -33.37 -8.63 9.99
N PRO A 396 -34.01 -9.28 9.00
CA PRO A 396 -35.37 -8.95 8.61
C PRO A 396 -36.38 -9.32 9.70
N PRO A 397 -37.62 -8.80 9.68
CA PRO A 397 -38.62 -9.01 10.73
C PRO A 397 -38.87 -10.48 11.08
N GLN A 398 -38.74 -11.39 10.11
CA GLN A 398 -38.95 -12.84 10.29
C GLN A 398 -37.82 -13.53 11.08
N SER A 399 -36.66 -12.90 11.19
CA SER A 399 -35.49 -13.43 11.92
C SER A 399 -35.48 -13.10 13.41
N LEU A 400 -36.43 -12.28 13.87
CA LEU A 400 -36.52 -11.84 15.26
C LEU A 400 -37.13 -12.93 16.15
N HIS A 401 -36.55 -13.12 17.34
CA HIS A 401 -37.07 -14.04 18.34
C HIS A 401 -38.28 -13.45 19.08
N SER A 402 -39.10 -14.32 19.67
CA SER A 402 -40.33 -13.94 20.37
C SER A 402 -40.13 -12.94 21.52
N ALA A 403 -38.94 -12.92 22.14
CA ALA A 403 -38.60 -12.02 23.24
C ALA A 403 -37.97 -10.67 22.82
N CYS A 404 -38.08 -10.29 21.54
CA CYS A 404 -37.51 -9.03 21.04
C CYS A 404 -38.24 -7.82 21.64
N ASP A 405 -37.50 -6.74 21.93
CA ASP A 405 -38.05 -5.52 22.56
C ASP A 405 -38.89 -4.64 21.61
N ILE A 406 -39.02 -5.06 20.35
CA ILE A 406 -39.83 -4.40 19.33
C ILE A 406 -40.69 -5.42 18.58
N LYS A 407 -41.93 -5.01 18.24
CA LYS A 407 -42.82 -5.84 17.41
C LYS A 407 -42.36 -5.80 15.95
N PRO A 408 -42.44 -6.92 15.20
CA PRO A 408 -42.05 -6.96 13.79
C PRO A 408 -42.68 -5.85 12.92
N GLN A 409 -43.94 -5.49 13.17
CA GLN A 409 -44.65 -4.45 12.42
C GLN A 409 -44.11 -3.03 12.65
N GLN A 410 -43.35 -2.82 13.73
CA GLN A 410 -42.76 -1.52 14.07
C GLN A 410 -41.31 -1.38 13.57
N LEU A 411 -40.69 -2.49 13.14
CA LEU A 411 -39.28 -2.52 12.75
C LEU A 411 -38.99 -1.65 11.53
N ASP A 412 -39.83 -1.71 10.50
CA ASP A 412 -39.61 -0.94 9.26
C ASP A 412 -39.64 0.56 9.50
N LYS A 413 -40.57 1.03 10.35
CA LYS A 413 -40.64 2.43 10.75
C LYS A 413 -39.40 2.84 11.55
N LEU A 414 -39.01 2.04 12.56
CA LEU A 414 -37.80 2.29 13.34
C LEU A 414 -36.57 2.36 12.44
N LYS A 415 -36.43 1.42 11.51
CA LYS A 415 -35.34 1.35 10.53
C LYS A 415 -35.29 2.62 9.68
N HIS A 416 -36.43 3.05 9.15
CA HIS A 416 -36.50 4.27 8.34
C HIS A 416 -36.10 5.52 9.13
N ASP A 417 -36.68 5.71 10.31
CA ASP A 417 -36.43 6.86 11.18
C ASP A 417 -34.95 6.90 11.62
N PHE A 418 -34.41 5.74 12.02
CA PHE A 418 -33.02 5.61 12.44
C PHE A 418 -32.04 5.86 11.30
N PHE A 419 -32.30 5.34 10.10
CA PHE A 419 -31.44 5.60 8.94
C PHE A 419 -31.44 7.07 8.54
N ALA A 420 -32.60 7.74 8.57
CA ALA A 420 -32.69 9.17 8.29
C ALA A 420 -31.93 10.02 9.32
N LEU A 421 -31.91 9.60 10.59
CA LEU A 421 -31.10 10.23 11.63
C LEU A 421 -29.61 9.97 11.41
N ALA A 422 -29.23 8.72 11.17
CA ALA A 422 -27.85 8.34 10.92
C ALA A 422 -27.26 9.13 9.75
N VAL A 423 -27.96 9.23 8.62
CA VAL A 423 -27.55 10.04 7.47
C VAL A 423 -27.22 11.48 7.88
N ARG A 424 -28.09 12.13 8.66
CA ARG A 424 -27.86 13.51 9.12
C ARG A 424 -26.60 13.63 9.97
N LYS A 425 -26.33 12.65 10.83
CA LYS A 425 -25.18 12.65 11.74
C LYS A 425 -23.87 12.34 10.98
N PHE A 426 -23.86 11.32 10.13
CA PHE A 426 -22.66 10.93 9.37
C PHE A 426 -22.24 11.96 8.32
N LYS A 427 -23.17 12.76 7.78
CA LYS A 427 -22.86 13.89 6.89
C LYS A 427 -21.99 14.99 7.54
N LEU A 428 -21.90 15.01 8.87
CA LEU A 428 -21.06 15.96 9.61
C LEU A 428 -19.63 15.45 9.80
N LEU A 429 -19.33 14.21 9.43
CA LEU A 429 -18.01 13.63 9.57
C LEU A 429 -17.08 14.08 8.43
N GLU A 430 -15.80 14.16 8.75
CA GLU A 430 -14.75 14.27 7.75
C GLU A 430 -14.69 13.00 6.90
N ARG A 431 -14.24 13.10 5.65
CA ARG A 431 -14.29 11.98 4.70
C ARG A 431 -13.42 10.78 5.10
N ASP A 432 -12.36 11.04 5.86
CA ASP A 432 -11.41 10.08 6.38
C ASP A 432 -11.78 9.55 7.78
N ASP A 433 -12.96 9.90 8.31
CA ASP A 433 -13.42 9.36 9.59
C ASP A 433 -13.62 7.84 9.48
N PRO A 434 -12.98 7.03 10.36
CA PRO A 434 -13.06 5.57 10.31
C PRO A 434 -14.48 5.00 10.40
N ALA A 435 -15.45 5.75 10.95
CA ALA A 435 -16.84 5.32 11.00
C ALA A 435 -17.47 5.22 9.59
N LEU A 436 -17.08 6.09 8.64
CA LEU A 436 -17.54 6.01 7.24
C LEU A 436 -16.93 4.81 6.52
N THR A 437 -15.66 4.54 6.78
CA THR A 437 -14.94 3.35 6.28
C THR A 437 -15.65 2.08 6.76
N ASN A 438 -15.95 1.98 8.05
CA ASN A 438 -16.64 0.85 8.66
C ASN A 438 -18.08 0.70 8.12
N LEU A 439 -18.82 1.80 7.98
CA LEU A 439 -20.16 1.80 7.39
C LEU A 439 -20.12 1.26 5.95
N THR A 440 -19.17 1.74 5.14
CA THR A 440 -18.97 1.28 3.77
C THR A 440 -18.74 -0.24 3.74
N VAL A 441 -17.82 -0.75 4.57
CA VAL A 441 -17.54 -2.19 4.67
C VAL A 441 -18.79 -2.98 5.09
N SER A 442 -19.58 -2.51 6.06
CA SER A 442 -20.83 -3.16 6.46
C SER A 442 -21.87 -3.19 5.33
N ILE A 443 -21.96 -2.14 4.51
CA ILE A 443 -22.83 -2.11 3.31
C ILE A 443 -22.37 -3.15 2.28
N PHE A 444 -21.06 -3.26 2.04
CA PHE A 444 -20.50 -4.28 1.15
C PHE A 444 -20.83 -5.70 1.63
N LYS A 445 -20.65 -5.97 2.93
CA LYS A 445 -21.02 -7.26 3.55
C LYS A 445 -22.50 -7.57 3.36
N TYR A 446 -23.38 -6.58 3.60
CA TYR A 446 -24.82 -6.75 3.42
C TYR A 446 -25.19 -7.04 1.96
N LEU A 447 -24.75 -6.21 1.02
CA LEU A 447 -25.08 -6.38 -0.39
C LEU A 447 -24.56 -7.72 -0.93
N SER A 448 -23.32 -8.08 -0.62
CA SER A 448 -22.70 -9.31 -1.09
C SER A 448 -23.34 -10.55 -0.45
N GLY A 449 -23.58 -10.54 0.85
CA GLY A 449 -24.08 -11.72 1.59
C GLY A 449 -25.59 -11.93 1.58
N HIS A 450 -26.39 -10.86 1.54
CA HIS A 450 -27.84 -10.92 1.74
C HIS A 450 -28.69 -10.48 0.53
N ILE A 451 -28.10 -9.78 -0.44
CA ILE A 451 -28.82 -9.28 -1.62
C ILE A 451 -28.35 -10.00 -2.89
N SER A 452 -27.14 -9.68 -3.34
CA SER A 452 -26.49 -10.28 -4.50
C SER A 452 -25.08 -9.74 -4.61
N ASN A 453 -24.12 -10.64 -4.87
CA ASN A 453 -22.75 -10.25 -5.09
C ASN A 453 -22.59 -9.27 -6.28
N LYS A 454 -23.44 -9.37 -7.30
CA LYS A 454 -23.49 -8.44 -8.44
C LYS A 454 -23.79 -6.99 -8.00
N ALA A 455 -24.63 -6.79 -6.99
CA ALA A 455 -24.94 -5.47 -6.46
C ALA A 455 -23.71 -4.84 -5.77
N SER A 456 -22.98 -5.65 -4.99
CA SER A 456 -21.74 -5.20 -4.36
C SER A 456 -20.63 -4.89 -5.38
N ARG A 457 -20.46 -5.73 -6.41
CA ARG A 457 -19.56 -5.44 -7.54
C ARG A 457 -19.93 -4.15 -8.26
N LYS A 458 -21.23 -3.93 -8.54
CA LYS A 458 -21.70 -2.68 -9.16
C LYS A 458 -21.39 -1.46 -8.29
N LEU A 459 -21.63 -1.54 -6.98
CA LEU A 459 -21.28 -0.47 -6.04
C LEU A 459 -19.78 -0.16 -6.09
N TYR A 460 -18.93 -1.19 -6.05
CA TYR A 460 -17.47 -1.05 -6.14
C TYR A 460 -17.06 -0.30 -7.41
N ILE A 461 -17.54 -0.74 -8.57
CA ILE A 461 -17.20 -0.13 -9.87
C ILE A 461 -17.66 1.33 -9.91
N VAL A 462 -18.88 1.65 -9.46
CA VAL A 462 -19.43 3.02 -9.49
C VAL A 462 -18.60 3.98 -8.64
N PHE A 463 -18.18 3.55 -7.45
CA PHE A 463 -17.44 4.41 -6.52
C PHE A 463 -15.94 4.45 -6.80
N LEU A 464 -15.37 3.44 -7.49
CA LEU A 464 -13.98 3.44 -7.91
C LEU A 464 -13.75 4.18 -9.24
N SER A 465 -14.71 4.13 -10.18
CA SER A 465 -14.58 4.65 -11.56
C SER A 465 -14.73 6.17 -11.68
N THR A 466 -14.63 6.94 -10.59
CA THR A 466 -14.75 8.41 -10.63
C THR A 466 -13.48 9.09 -11.18
N TYR A 467 -13.17 8.77 -12.44
CA TYR A 467 -12.37 9.59 -13.34
C TYR A 467 -13.21 10.66 -14.05
N VAL A 468 -14.53 10.70 -13.81
CA VAL A 468 -15.47 11.62 -14.48
C VAL A 468 -16.12 12.53 -13.45
N ALA A 469 -16.24 13.82 -13.77
CA ALA A 469 -16.76 14.92 -12.95
C ALA A 469 -18.20 14.75 -12.39
N LEU A 470 -18.82 13.58 -12.54
CA LEU A 470 -20.15 13.26 -12.02
C LEU A 470 -20.03 12.60 -10.65
N LYS A 471 -20.86 13.04 -9.69
CA LYS A 471 -20.98 12.36 -8.40
C LYS A 471 -21.42 10.89 -8.63
N PRO A 472 -20.77 9.92 -7.98
CA PRO A 472 -21.13 8.52 -8.11
C PRO A 472 -22.57 8.31 -7.62
N TYR A 473 -23.35 7.49 -8.34
CA TYR A 473 -24.73 7.20 -7.98
C TYR A 473 -25.02 5.70 -8.04
N PHE A 474 -25.46 5.16 -6.91
CA PHE A 474 -25.95 3.81 -6.73
C PHE A 474 -27.38 3.85 -6.18
N ALA A 475 -28.27 3.05 -6.77
CA ALA A 475 -29.70 3.06 -6.42
C ALA A 475 -29.97 2.30 -5.10
N PHE A 476 -29.48 2.82 -3.97
CA PHE A 476 -29.64 2.23 -2.63
C PHE A 476 -31.10 1.91 -2.25
N GLN A 477 -32.06 2.67 -2.78
CA GLN A 477 -33.49 2.46 -2.53
C GLN A 477 -33.99 1.09 -3.00
N LEU A 478 -33.38 0.51 -4.05
CA LEU A 478 -33.70 -0.84 -4.52
C LEU A 478 -33.29 -1.93 -3.49
N TYR A 479 -32.47 -1.56 -2.52
CA TYR A 479 -31.89 -2.44 -1.50
C TYR A 479 -32.26 -2.01 -0.08
N GLN A 480 -33.45 -1.40 0.07
CA GLN A 480 -34.01 -0.97 1.36
C GLN A 480 -33.13 0.02 2.15
N MET A 481 -32.31 0.81 1.44
CA MET A 481 -31.48 1.87 2.01
C MET A 481 -31.86 3.23 1.42
N PRO A 482 -31.77 4.34 2.19
CA PRO A 482 -32.00 5.68 1.67
C PRO A 482 -31.03 6.04 0.56
N LYS A 483 -31.47 6.86 -0.41
CA LYS A 483 -30.63 7.33 -1.52
C LYS A 483 -29.43 8.15 -1.03
N GLU A 484 -29.57 8.77 0.13
CA GLU A 484 -28.56 9.61 0.79
C GLU A 484 -27.34 8.83 1.25
N PHE A 485 -27.39 7.49 1.27
CA PHE A 485 -26.21 6.64 1.51
C PHE A 485 -25.14 6.84 0.42
N ASN A 486 -25.50 7.35 -0.77
CA ASN A 486 -24.52 7.76 -1.78
C ASN A 486 -23.56 8.86 -1.29
N ASP A 487 -23.99 9.69 -0.34
CA ASP A 487 -23.14 10.74 0.23
C ASP A 487 -22.21 10.20 1.33
N LEU A 488 -22.46 8.98 1.83
CA LEU A 488 -21.73 8.39 2.96
C LEU A 488 -20.73 7.33 2.54
N VAL A 489 -21.01 6.60 1.45
CA VAL A 489 -20.14 5.54 0.97
C VAL A 489 -18.89 6.12 0.31
N HIS A 490 -17.73 5.66 0.73
CA HIS A 490 -16.45 6.05 0.15
C HIS A 490 -15.49 4.85 0.10
N ILE A 491 -14.87 4.65 -1.06
CA ILE A 491 -13.83 3.65 -1.26
C ILE A 491 -12.50 4.38 -1.35
N ASP A 492 -11.61 4.12 -0.40
CA ASP A 492 -10.28 4.72 -0.30
C ASP A 492 -9.20 3.63 -0.15
N LYS A 493 -7.94 4.05 0.04
CA LYS A 493 -6.80 3.12 0.18
C LYS A 493 -6.97 2.13 1.34
N SER A 494 -7.69 2.49 2.40
CA SER A 494 -7.80 1.71 3.64
C SER A 494 -8.85 0.61 3.61
N ASN A 495 -9.88 0.74 2.75
CA ASN A 495 -10.97 -0.24 2.65
C ASN A 495 -11.13 -0.89 1.28
N ARG A 496 -10.50 -0.38 0.22
CA ARG A 496 -10.67 -0.90 -1.14
C ARG A 496 -10.40 -2.41 -1.23
N LEU A 497 -9.30 -2.88 -0.64
CA LEU A 497 -8.92 -4.30 -0.67
C LEU A 497 -9.90 -5.15 0.15
N THR A 498 -10.37 -4.65 1.30
CA THR A 498 -11.39 -5.32 2.12
C THR A 498 -12.70 -5.48 1.35
N CYS A 499 -13.19 -4.41 0.71
CA CYS A 499 -14.40 -4.44 -0.10
C CYS A 499 -14.28 -5.43 -1.27
N LEU A 500 -13.13 -5.45 -1.95
CA LEU A 500 -12.87 -6.39 -3.04
C LEU A 500 -12.80 -7.85 -2.55
N THR A 501 -12.19 -8.08 -1.38
CA THR A 501 -12.10 -9.41 -0.76
C THR A 501 -13.48 -9.93 -0.34
N ILE A 502 -14.38 -9.06 0.14
CA ILE A 502 -15.77 -9.43 0.42
C ILE A 502 -16.46 -9.95 -0.85
N ILE A 503 -16.31 -9.23 -1.97
CA ILE A 503 -16.89 -9.62 -3.26
C ILE A 503 -16.31 -10.95 -3.75
N LEU A 504 -14.98 -11.09 -3.67
CA LEU A 504 -14.27 -12.28 -4.12
C LEU A 504 -14.68 -13.51 -3.32
N ASN A 505 -14.63 -13.45 -1.99
CA ASN A 505 -14.98 -14.59 -1.13
C ASN A 505 -16.42 -15.07 -1.38
N ARG A 506 -17.35 -14.13 -1.60
CA ARG A 506 -18.71 -14.48 -1.97
C ARG A 506 -18.80 -15.12 -3.36
N ALA A 507 -18.05 -14.62 -4.33
CA ALA A 507 -18.01 -15.17 -5.69
C ALA A 507 -17.46 -16.60 -5.71
N ILE A 508 -16.45 -16.90 -4.88
CA ILE A 508 -15.91 -18.25 -4.70
C ILE A 508 -17.00 -19.18 -4.18
N GLY A 509 -17.70 -18.79 -3.10
CA GLY A 509 -18.80 -19.59 -2.56
C GLY A 509 -19.98 -19.78 -3.52
N GLU A 510 -20.25 -18.81 -4.38
CA GLU A 510 -21.28 -18.88 -5.43
C GLU A 510 -20.81 -19.56 -6.72
N LYS A 511 -19.51 -19.90 -6.82
CA LYS A 511 -18.84 -20.38 -8.04
C LYS A 511 -19.05 -19.43 -9.25
N ASP A 512 -19.14 -18.12 -9.00
CA ASP A 512 -19.28 -17.09 -10.05
C ASP A 512 -17.92 -16.79 -10.70
N ARG A 513 -17.59 -17.58 -11.71
CA ARG A 513 -16.34 -17.47 -12.49
C ARG A 513 -16.07 -16.04 -12.98
N THR A 514 -17.06 -15.36 -13.55
CA THR A 514 -16.87 -14.02 -14.15
C THR A 514 -16.52 -12.97 -13.08
N THR A 515 -17.09 -13.09 -11.89
CA THR A 515 -16.76 -12.18 -10.78
C THR A 515 -15.42 -12.52 -10.14
N ILE A 516 -15.05 -13.80 -10.06
CA ILE A 516 -13.71 -14.22 -9.62
C ILE A 516 -12.64 -13.66 -10.57
N GLU A 517 -12.75 -13.89 -11.88
CA GLU A 517 -11.79 -13.39 -12.88
C GLU A 517 -11.64 -11.86 -12.81
N TRP A 518 -12.76 -11.13 -12.71
CA TRP A 518 -12.75 -9.68 -12.54
C TRP A 518 -12.06 -9.25 -11.25
N ALA A 519 -12.36 -9.90 -10.11
CA ALA A 519 -11.77 -9.52 -8.84
C ALA A 519 -10.26 -9.78 -8.79
N LEU A 520 -9.80 -10.89 -9.37
CA LEU A 520 -8.36 -11.18 -9.51
C LEU A 520 -7.65 -10.13 -10.38
N ALA A 521 -8.25 -9.73 -11.50
CA ALA A 521 -7.70 -8.66 -12.34
C ALA A 521 -7.64 -7.31 -11.61
N GLU A 522 -8.64 -7.00 -10.79
CA GLU A 522 -8.63 -5.81 -9.93
C GLU A 522 -7.54 -5.86 -8.85
N LEU A 523 -7.25 -7.03 -8.26
CA LEU A 523 -6.14 -7.19 -7.32
C LEU A 523 -4.79 -6.87 -7.99
N VAL A 524 -4.59 -7.33 -9.23
CA VAL A 524 -3.40 -6.97 -10.03
C VAL A 524 -3.37 -5.46 -10.31
N ALA A 525 -4.49 -4.87 -10.72
CA ALA A 525 -4.59 -3.43 -10.99
C ALA A 525 -4.36 -2.57 -9.73
N MET A 526 -4.63 -3.12 -8.55
CA MET A 526 -4.33 -2.53 -7.25
C MET A 526 -2.87 -2.67 -6.83
N GLY A 527 -2.01 -3.32 -7.61
CA GLY A 527 -0.59 -3.48 -7.31
C GLY A 527 -0.31 -4.55 -6.25
N LEU A 528 -1.11 -5.62 -6.18
CA LEU A 528 -0.68 -6.84 -5.49
C LEU A 528 0.30 -7.63 -6.38
N LEU A 529 1.23 -8.36 -5.76
CA LEU A 529 2.14 -9.23 -6.50
C LEU A 529 1.39 -10.45 -7.05
N GLU A 530 1.73 -10.91 -8.25
CA GLU A 530 1.11 -12.11 -8.84
C GLU A 530 1.28 -13.34 -7.92
N GLY A 531 2.48 -13.55 -7.38
CA GLY A 531 2.72 -14.62 -6.42
C GLY A 531 1.92 -14.49 -5.11
N GLU A 532 1.58 -13.26 -4.68
CA GLU A 532 0.69 -13.06 -3.53
C GLU A 532 -0.75 -13.47 -3.87
N ILE A 533 -1.20 -13.17 -5.09
CA ILE A 533 -2.51 -13.55 -5.60
C ILE A 533 -2.61 -15.08 -5.70
N GLU A 534 -1.58 -15.72 -6.23
CA GLU A 534 -1.48 -17.18 -6.34
C GLU A 534 -1.58 -17.87 -4.98
N VAL A 535 -0.77 -17.43 -4.01
CA VAL A 535 -0.70 -18.07 -2.69
C VAL A 535 -1.95 -17.82 -1.85
N ASN A 536 -2.52 -16.61 -1.92
CA ASN A 536 -3.55 -16.20 -0.98
C ASN A 536 -4.98 -16.26 -1.53
N TYR A 537 -5.16 -16.21 -2.85
CA TYR A 537 -6.49 -16.06 -3.47
C TYR A 537 -6.79 -17.12 -4.54
N LEU A 538 -5.79 -17.71 -5.20
CA LEU A 538 -5.96 -18.85 -6.12
C LEU A 538 -5.85 -20.19 -5.38
N THR A 539 -6.76 -20.45 -4.44
CA THR A 539 -6.82 -21.74 -3.76
C THR A 539 -7.18 -22.86 -4.76
N PRO A 540 -6.92 -24.14 -4.43
CA PRO A 540 -7.32 -25.27 -5.29
C PRO A 540 -8.81 -25.25 -5.66
N GLU A 541 -9.67 -24.75 -4.77
CA GLU A 541 -11.09 -24.54 -5.03
C GLU A 541 -11.32 -23.50 -6.12
N VAL A 542 -10.65 -22.35 -6.04
CA VAL A 542 -10.73 -21.30 -7.06
C VAL A 542 -10.21 -21.80 -8.41
N ALA A 543 -9.08 -22.50 -8.41
CA ALA A 543 -8.52 -23.09 -9.62
C ALA A 543 -9.49 -24.10 -10.26
N ALA A 544 -10.21 -24.89 -9.46
CA ALA A 544 -11.23 -25.80 -9.97
C ALA A 544 -12.39 -25.03 -10.64
N ILE A 545 -12.89 -23.96 -10.01
CA ILE A 545 -13.97 -23.12 -10.57
C ILE A 545 -13.56 -22.46 -11.89
N LEU A 546 -12.32 -21.98 -12.00
CA LEU A 546 -11.81 -21.32 -13.21
C LEU A 546 -11.54 -22.30 -14.37
N ASN A 547 -11.27 -23.57 -14.05
CA ASN A 547 -10.97 -24.61 -15.04
C ASN A 547 -12.20 -25.40 -15.49
N ASP A 548 -13.31 -25.33 -14.76
CA ASP A 548 -14.59 -25.90 -15.17
C ASP A 548 -15.11 -25.13 -16.40
N LYS A 549 -15.30 -25.84 -17.52
CA LYS A 549 -15.65 -25.27 -18.84
C LYS A 549 -17.14 -25.34 -19.12
#